data_AF-A0A0B1SDY4-F1
#
_entry.id   AF-A0A0B1SDY4-F1
#
_cell.length_a   1.000
_cell.length_b   1.000
_cell.length_c   1.000
_cell.angle_alpha   90.00
_cell.angle_beta   90.00
_cell.angle_gamma   90.00
#
_symmetry.space_group_name_H-M   'P 1'
#
loop_
_entity.id
_entity.type
_entity.pdbx_description
1 polymer ?
#
loop_
_entity_poly.entity_id
_entity_poly.type
_entity_poly.pdbx_seq_one_letter_code
_entity_poly.pdbx_strand_id
1 'polypeptide(L)'
;MDVIVCAFNRTVSKVDDFLANEAKGTKIIGAHSVDEMCRKLKRPRRVMLLVKAGSAVDSMIEAIAPHLEHGDIIIDGGNSEYIDTNVRS
;
A
#
# COMPACT_ATOMS: atom_id res chain seq x y z
N MET A 1 -9.48 19.32 -2.70
CA MET A 1 -8.12 18.81 -2.98
C MET A 1 -8.27 17.54 -3.78
N ASP A 2 -7.62 17.46 -4.94
CA ASP A 2 -7.62 16.25 -5.76
C ASP A 2 -6.55 15.29 -5.27
N VAL A 3 -6.96 14.17 -4.67
CA VAL A 3 -6.06 13.10 -4.22
C VAL A 3 -5.89 12.09 -5.34
N ILE A 4 -4.64 11.76 -5.67
CA ILE A 4 -4.27 10.66 -6.56
C ILE A 4 -3.88 9.48 -5.68
N VAL A 5 -4.42 8.30 -5.99
CA VAL A 5 -4.14 7.07 -5.22
C VAL A 5 -3.30 6.14 -6.08
N CYS A 6 -2.22 5.59 -5.52
CA CYS A 6 -1.43 4.55 -6.17
C CYS A 6 -1.88 3.18 -5.66
N ALA A 7 -2.40 2.33 -6.54
CA ALA A 7 -2.80 0.97 -6.25
C ALA A 7 -1.64 0.00 -6.53
N PHE A 8 -1.42 -0.93 -5.61
CA PHE A 8 -0.43 -1.99 -5.74
C PHE A 8 -1.01 -3.30 -5.21
N ASN A 9 -0.63 -4.41 -5.86
CA ASN A 9 -0.89 -5.75 -5.37
C ASN A 9 0.27 -6.67 -5.79
N ARG A 10 0.63 -7.63 -4.92
CA ARG A 10 1.73 -8.59 -5.18
C ARG A 10 1.57 -9.35 -6.50
N THR A 11 0.34 -9.76 -6.82
CA THR A 11 0.02 -10.28 -8.15
C THR A 11 -0.26 -9.11 -9.07
N VAL A 12 0.74 -8.76 -9.89
CA VAL A 12 0.76 -7.54 -10.67
C VAL A 12 -0.37 -7.46 -11.70
N SER A 13 -0.79 -8.60 -12.28
CA SER A 13 -1.93 -8.62 -13.22
C SER A 13 -3.21 -8.05 -12.60
N LYS A 14 -3.43 -8.19 -11.28
CA LYS A 14 -4.60 -7.59 -10.61
C LYS A 14 -4.57 -6.07 -10.63
N VAL A 15 -3.39 -5.44 -10.71
CA VAL A 15 -3.26 -3.99 -10.85
C VAL A 15 -3.73 -3.59 -12.24
N ASP A 16 -3.24 -4.27 -13.28
CA ASP A 16 -3.61 -3.99 -14.67
C ASP A 16 -5.11 -4.20 -14.90
N ASP A 17 -5.66 -5.31 -14.39
CA ASP A 17 -7.09 -5.62 -14.47
C ASP A 17 -7.94 -4.54 -13.78
N PHE A 18 -7.56 -4.11 -12.57
CA PHE A 18 -8.28 -3.06 -11.83
C PHE A 18 -8.25 -1.72 -12.56
N LEU A 19 -7.10 -1.32 -13.11
CA LEU A 19 -6.94 -0.09 -13.88
C LEU A 19 -7.75 -0.09 -15.17
N ALA A 20 -7.85 -1.25 -15.83
CA ALA A 20 -8.61 -1.42 -17.06
C ALA A 20 -10.14 -1.40 -16.83
N ASN A 21 -10.57 -1.72 -15.61
CA ASN A 21 -11.98 -1.89 -15.25
C ASN A 21 -12.44 -0.85 -14.22
N GLU A 22 -12.53 -1.20 -12.94
CA GLU A 22 -13.21 -0.40 -11.91
C GLU A 22 -12.56 0.97 -11.68
N ALA A 23 -11.25 1.08 -11.88
CA ALA A 23 -10.53 2.34 -11.75
C ALA A 23 -10.50 3.17 -13.05
N LYS A 24 -11.08 2.68 -14.16
CA LYS A 24 -11.06 3.38 -15.44
C LYS A 24 -11.77 4.73 -15.34
N GLY A 25 -11.10 5.80 -15.77
CA GLY A 25 -11.61 7.17 -15.70
C GLY A 25 -11.52 7.82 -14.31
N THR A 26 -10.93 7.14 -13.33
CA THR A 26 -10.66 7.70 -12.00
C THR A 26 -9.24 8.30 -11.93
N LYS A 27 -8.87 8.84 -10.76
CA LYS A 27 -7.51 9.37 -10.47
C LYS A 27 -6.60 8.33 -9.80
N ILE A 28 -6.83 7.04 -10.07
CA ILE A 28 -6.02 5.94 -9.56
C ILE A 28 -4.93 5.60 -10.58
N ILE A 29 -3.70 5.43 -10.11
CA ILE A 29 -2.57 4.94 -10.89
C ILE A 29 -2.09 3.61 -10.30
N GLY A 30 -1.54 2.71 -11.12
CA GLY A 30 -0.96 1.45 -10.63
C GLY A 30 0.54 1.52 -10.44
N ALA A 31 1.09 0.57 -9.72
CA ALA A 31 2.51 0.24 -9.69
C ALA A 31 2.71 -1.27 -9.79
N HIS A 32 3.83 -1.68 -10.38
CA HIS A 32 4.17 -3.09 -10.66
C HIS A 32 5.25 -3.61 -9.70
N SER A 33 5.74 -2.77 -8.79
CA SER A 33 6.63 -3.14 -7.69
C SER A 33 6.45 -2.21 -6.47
N VAL A 34 6.93 -2.64 -5.31
CA VAL A 34 6.91 -1.82 -4.08
C VAL A 34 7.78 -0.57 -4.22
N ASP A 35 8.97 -0.68 -4.82
CA ASP A 35 9.84 0.46 -5.10
C ASP A 35 9.15 1.50 -6.00
N GLU A 36 8.52 1.04 -7.09
CA GLU A 36 7.78 1.92 -8.00
C GLU A 36 6.60 2.59 -7.30
N MET A 37 5.85 1.85 -6.47
CA MET A 37 4.76 2.39 -5.66
C MET A 37 5.29 3.50 -4.76
N CYS A 38 6.35 3.26 -3.98
CA CYS A 38 6.92 4.23 -3.05
C CYS A 38 7.49 5.48 -3.75
N ARG A 39 8.00 5.35 -4.98
CA ARG A 39 8.46 6.48 -5.82
C ARG A 39 7.31 7.35 -6.35
N LYS A 40 6.12 6.76 -6.54
CA LYS A 40 4.91 7.47 -6.99
C LYS A 40 4.21 8.26 -5.88
N LEU A 41 4.53 8.00 -4.61
CA LEU A 41 3.92 8.70 -3.47
C LEU A 41 4.61 10.04 -3.18
N LYS A 42 3.79 11.05 -2.86
CA LYS A 42 4.29 12.32 -2.31
C LYS A 42 4.79 12.12 -0.88
N ARG A 43 5.80 12.88 -0.49
CA ARG A 43 6.31 12.93 0.89
C ARG A 43 5.46 13.89 1.75
N PRO A 44 5.24 13.62 3.05
CA PRO A 44 5.49 12.33 3.71
C PRO A 44 4.60 11.24 3.10
N ARG A 45 5.19 10.08 2.79
CA ARG A 45 4.50 8.96 2.13
C ARG A 45 3.46 8.40 3.09
N ARG A 46 2.32 8.00 2.53
CA ARG A 46 1.23 7.36 3.27
C ARG A 46 0.88 6.07 2.56
N VAL A 47 1.13 4.94 3.21
CA VAL A 47 0.89 3.60 2.66
C VAL A 47 -0.21 2.94 3.49
N MET A 48 -1.35 2.65 2.86
CA MET A 48 -2.47 1.96 3.50
C MET A 48 -2.45 0.48 3.12
N LEU A 49 -2.39 -0.41 4.13
CA LEU A 49 -2.39 -1.85 3.96
C LEU A 49 -3.82 -2.38 4.13
N LEU A 50 -4.31 -3.08 3.11
CA LEU A 50 -5.58 -3.80 3.09
C LEU A 50 -5.32 -5.24 2.67
N VAL A 51 -4.54 -5.94 3.48
CA VAL A 51 -4.16 -7.34 3.24
C VAL A 51 -4.73 -8.25 4.32
N LYS A 52 -4.65 -9.57 4.10
CA LYS A 52 -5.05 -10.54 5.12
C LYS A 52 -4.22 -10.32 6.39
N ALA A 53 -4.89 -10.32 7.55
CA ALA A 53 -4.23 -10.19 8.85
C ALA A 53 -3.17 -11.29 9.08
N GLY A 54 -2.21 -10.99 9.96
CA GLY A 54 -1.07 -11.85 10.26
C GLY A 54 0.10 -11.65 9.30
N SER A 55 0.78 -12.75 8.92
CA SER A 55 2.08 -12.71 8.24
C SER A 55 2.13 -11.93 6.93
N ALA A 56 1.00 -11.77 6.23
CA ALA A 56 0.96 -10.96 5.02
C ALA A 56 1.15 -9.46 5.29
N VAL A 57 0.70 -8.98 6.47
CA VAL A 57 0.97 -7.60 6.90
C VAL A 57 2.46 -7.42 7.19
N ASP A 58 3.06 -8.32 7.97
CA ASP A 58 4.50 -8.27 8.31
C ASP A 58 5.37 -8.30 7.05
N SER A 59 5.11 -9.25 6.14
CA SER A 59 5.86 -9.34 4.88
C SER A 59 5.73 -8.08 4.01
N MET A 60 4.57 -7.40 4.04
CA MET A 60 4.40 -6.15 3.31
C MET A 60 5.15 -5.00 3.99
N ILE A 61 5.14 -4.92 5.32
CA ILE A 61 5.92 -3.92 6.06
C ILE A 61 7.41 -4.10 5.78
N GLU A 62 7.94 -5.33 5.85
CA GLU A 62 9.33 -5.64 5.54
C GLU A 62 9.74 -5.24 4.11
N ALA A 63 8.83 -5.41 3.14
CA ALA A 63 9.07 -5.02 1.77
C ALA A 63 9.04 -3.48 1.57
N ILE A 64 8.20 -2.76 2.32
CA ILE A 64 7.99 -1.32 2.18
C ILE A 64 9.05 -0.52 2.95
N ALA A 65 9.40 -0.94 4.17
CA ALA A 65 10.24 -0.19 5.09
C ALA A 65 11.58 0.30 4.50
N PRO A 66 12.31 -0.47 3.66
CA PRO A 66 13.56 -0.02 3.05
C PRO A 66 13.40 1.20 2.10
N HIS A 67 12.18 1.48 1.64
CA HIS A 67 11.86 2.57 0.72
C HIS A 67 11.26 3.80 1.40
N LEU A 68 11.05 3.73 2.73
CA LEU A 68 10.51 4.83 3.53
C LEU A 68 11.62 5.65 4.16
N GLU A 69 11.30 6.89 4.50
CA GLU A 69 12.16 7.77 5.29
C GLU A 69 11.43 8.29 6.53
N HIS A 70 12.16 8.98 7.41
CA HIS A 70 11.59 9.52 8.63
C HIS A 70 10.40 10.46 8.33
N GLY A 71 9.27 10.21 8.99
CA GLY A 71 8.02 10.95 8.79
C GLY A 71 7.03 10.29 7.83
N ASP A 72 7.42 9.24 7.11
CA ASP A 72 6.50 8.41 6.34
C ASP A 72 5.61 7.56 7.27
N ILE A 73 4.41 7.21 6.80
CA ILE A 73 3.37 6.57 7.60
C ILE A 73 2.86 5.30 6.91
N ILE A 74 2.88 4.19 7.65
CA ILE A 74 2.16 2.96 7.30
C ILE A 74 0.87 2.90 8.13
N ILE A 75 -0.24 2.61 7.47
CA ILE A 75 -1.57 2.49 8.08
C ILE A 75 -2.05 1.07 7.82
N ASP A 76 -2.17 0.24 8.86
CA ASP A 76 -2.83 -1.06 8.74
C ASP A 76 -4.35 -0.88 8.88
N GLY A 77 -5.07 -1.04 7.77
CA GLY A 77 -6.52 -0.93 7.70
C GLY A 77 -7.23 -2.28 7.57
N GLY A 78 -6.50 -3.39 7.67
CA GLY A 78 -7.09 -4.73 7.64
C GLY A 78 -7.93 -5.02 8.89
N ASN A 79 -8.76 -6.06 8.81
CA ASN A 79 -9.45 -6.63 9.99
C ASN A 79 -8.47 -7.43 10.86
N SER A 80 -7.37 -6.80 11.28
CA SER A 80 -6.43 -7.35 12.24
C SER A 80 -7.14 -7.38 13.62
N GLU A 81 -7.16 -8.53 14.29
CA GLU A 81 -7.60 -8.63 15.68
C GLU A 81 -6.74 -7.65 16.52
N TYR A 82 -7.38 -6.83 17.36
CA TYR A 82 -6.79 -5.74 18.14
C TYR A 82 -5.49 -6.10 18.91
N ILE A 83 -5.25 -7.39 19.14
CA ILE A 83 -4.07 -7.93 19.84
C ILE A 83 -2.78 -7.78 19.01
N ASP A 84 -2.85 -7.83 17.67
CA ASP A 84 -1.66 -7.78 16.80
C ASP A 84 -1.10 -6.35 16.63
N THR A 85 -1.91 -5.31 16.85
CA THR A 85 -1.50 -3.91 16.66
C THR A 85 -0.51 -3.42 17.72
N ASN A 86 -0.55 -3.99 18.94
CA ASN A 86 0.26 -3.53 20.09
C ASN A 86 1.72 -4.01 20.09
N VAL A 87 2.17 -4.80 19.12
CA VAL A 87 3.56 -5.31 19.06
C VAL A 87 4.48 -4.40 18.21
N ARG A 88 3.94 -3.41 17.49
CA ARG A 88 4.66 -2.63 16.46
C ARG A 88 4.93 -1.15 16.82
N SER A 89 4.83 -0.76 18.10
CA SER A 89 5.09 0.61 18.60
C SER A 89 6.53 0.85 19.02
#